data_AF-A0A965G1R7-F1
#
_entry.id   AF-A0A965G1R7-F1
#
_cell.length_a   1.000
_cell.length_b   1.000
_cell.length_c   1.000
_cell.angle_alpha   90.00
_cell.angle_beta   90.00
_cell.angle_gamma   90.00
#
_symmetry.space_group_name_H-M   'P 1'
#
loop_
_entity.id
_entity.type
_entity.pdbx_description
1 polymer ?
#
loop_
_entity_poly.entity_id
_entity_poly.type
_entity_poly.pdbx_seq_one_letter_code
_entity_poly.pdbx_strand_id
1 'polypeptide(L)'
;VLQERVGDIAQGGVVKFPLKFTTGIMRGRFNPLDGQLYCSGLKGWQTNGVKDGAIHRVRYTGKSVTMQDRLHVTKEGITIGFTGALDKKAAGDLQNYSIEQYNYLWSSAYGSDNYKVSMPGEKGTDPVEIKSVKVSDDGMTVFLEVPGLKPVEQMRIKMNLKAVDGSRVPDEVAHTINVVAEKQGTDYKSFAK
;
A
#
# COMPACT_ATOMS: atom_id res chain seq x y z
N VAL A 1 -0.23 -7.00 -1.90
CA VAL A 1 -1.16 -6.70 -0.78
C VAL A 1 -0.37 -6.86 0.49
N LEU A 2 -0.45 -5.90 1.39
CA LEU A 2 0.22 -5.86 2.68
C LEU A 2 -0.85 -6.23 3.71
N GLN A 3 -0.82 -7.45 4.23
CA GLN A 3 -1.91 -8.01 5.03
C GLN A 3 -1.51 -8.11 6.49
N GLU A 4 -2.31 -7.52 7.38
CA GLU A 4 -2.11 -7.54 8.83
C GLU A 4 -3.28 -8.19 9.54
N ARG A 5 -3.00 -9.01 10.55
CA ARG A 5 -3.99 -9.54 11.47
C ARG A 5 -3.70 -9.13 12.91
N VAL A 6 -4.69 -8.51 13.55
CA VAL A 6 -4.68 -8.09 14.96
C VAL A 6 -5.77 -8.89 15.68
N GLY A 7 -5.37 -9.93 16.43
CA GLY A 7 -6.31 -10.91 16.95
C GLY A 7 -7.09 -11.57 15.79
N ASP A 8 -8.41 -11.44 15.81
CA ASP A 8 -9.29 -11.95 14.73
C ASP A 8 -9.61 -10.92 13.64
N ILE A 9 -9.15 -9.67 13.80
CA ILE A 9 -9.44 -8.58 12.87
C ILE A 9 -8.38 -8.53 11.77
N ALA A 10 -8.83 -8.59 10.52
CA ALA A 10 -7.98 -8.39 9.34
C ALA A 10 -8.00 -6.92 8.92
N GLN A 11 -6.82 -6.38 8.59
CA GLN A 11 -6.66 -5.08 7.93
C GLN A 11 -5.42 -5.11 7.03
N GLY A 12 -5.10 -3.97 6.43
CA GLY A 12 -3.91 -3.86 5.60
C GLY A 12 -4.09 -2.91 4.43
N GLY A 13 -3.14 -2.98 3.51
CA GLY A 13 -3.02 -2.05 2.41
C GLY A 13 -2.67 -2.69 1.08
N VAL A 14 -2.71 -1.86 0.05
CA VAL A 14 -2.28 -2.19 -1.30
C VAL A 14 -1.25 -1.18 -1.75
N VAL A 15 -0.24 -1.72 -2.42
CA VAL A 15 0.73 -0.95 -3.17
C VAL A 15 0.54 -1.26 -4.65
N LYS A 16 0.63 -0.25 -5.49
CA LYS A 16 0.57 -0.44 -6.94
C LYS A 16 1.80 -1.23 -7.40
N PHE A 17 1.55 -2.37 -8.04
CA PHE A 17 2.63 -3.14 -8.66
C PHE A 17 3.28 -2.29 -9.77
N PRO A 18 4.61 -2.06 -9.77
CA PRO A 18 5.25 -1.02 -10.57
C PRO A 18 5.48 -1.43 -12.03
N LEU A 19 4.54 -2.15 -12.64
CA LEU A 19 4.55 -2.54 -14.05
C LEU A 19 3.40 -1.89 -14.81
N LYS A 20 3.59 -1.73 -16.12
CA LYS A 20 2.54 -1.31 -17.05
C LYS A 20 2.11 -2.51 -17.88
N PHE A 21 0.80 -2.63 -18.08
CA PHE A 21 0.19 -3.66 -18.92
C PHE A 21 -0.52 -3.01 -20.10
N THR A 22 -0.61 -3.73 -21.22
CA THR A 22 -1.22 -3.20 -22.46
C THR A 22 -2.75 -3.28 -22.46
N THR A 23 -3.35 -3.90 -21.43
CA THR A 23 -4.80 -4.06 -21.25
C THR A 23 -5.15 -4.00 -19.77
N GLY A 24 -6.45 -3.98 -19.42
CA GLY A 24 -6.90 -4.05 -18.03
C GLY A 24 -6.74 -5.46 -17.45
N ILE A 25 -5.86 -5.64 -16.47
CA ILE A 25 -5.62 -6.96 -15.84
C ILE A 25 -6.76 -7.32 -14.89
N MET A 26 -7.31 -8.52 -15.04
CA MET A 26 -8.39 -9.02 -14.18
C MET A 26 -8.13 -10.43 -13.62
N ARG A 27 -7.15 -11.15 -14.18
CA ARG A 27 -6.71 -12.47 -13.71
C ARG A 27 -5.18 -12.50 -13.63
N GLY A 28 -4.66 -13.07 -12.54
CA GLY A 28 -3.24 -13.38 -12.37
C GLY A 28 -3.10 -14.79 -11.78
N ARG A 29 -2.15 -15.58 -12.29
CA ARG A 29 -1.79 -16.90 -11.76
C ARG A 29 -0.29 -17.11 -11.86
N PHE A 30 0.30 -17.71 -10.83
CA PHE A 30 1.66 -18.23 -10.93
C PHE A 30 1.60 -19.60 -11.62
N ASN A 31 2.43 -19.79 -12.63
CA ASN A 31 2.54 -21.07 -13.32
C ASN A 31 3.42 -22.02 -12.46
N PRO A 32 2.94 -23.23 -12.12
CA PRO A 32 3.69 -24.16 -11.27
C PRO A 32 4.95 -24.74 -11.92
N LEU A 33 5.05 -24.70 -13.26
CA LEU A 33 6.20 -25.26 -13.99
C LEU A 33 7.41 -24.32 -14.01
N ASP A 34 7.19 -23.00 -14.13
CA ASP A 34 8.27 -22.01 -14.23
C ASP A 34 8.27 -20.95 -13.13
N GLY A 35 7.27 -20.97 -12.24
CA GLY A 35 7.11 -20.02 -11.13
C GLY A 35 6.77 -18.59 -11.56
N GLN A 36 6.51 -18.33 -12.84
CA GLN A 36 6.30 -16.97 -13.35
C GLN A 36 4.84 -16.54 -13.21
N LEU A 37 4.62 -15.24 -13.06
CA LEU A 37 3.28 -14.67 -12.98
C LEU A 37 2.73 -14.43 -14.40
N TYR A 38 1.63 -15.10 -14.72
CA TYR A 38 0.87 -14.89 -15.94
C TYR A 38 -0.38 -14.06 -15.62
N CYS A 39 -0.55 -12.96 -16.33
CA CYS A 39 -1.67 -12.05 -16.20
C CYS A 39 -2.50 -12.06 -17.48
N SER A 40 -3.82 -12.03 -17.36
CA SER A 40 -4.73 -11.89 -18.49
C SER A 40 -5.77 -10.83 -18.23
N GLY A 41 -6.19 -10.19 -19.31
CA GLY A 41 -7.06 -9.04 -19.26
C GLY A 41 -7.64 -8.67 -20.62
N LEU A 42 -8.63 -7.79 -20.56
CA LEU A 42 -9.27 -7.17 -21.71
C LEU A 42 -9.53 -5.69 -21.44
N LYS A 43 -9.83 -4.96 -22.50
CA LYS A 43 -10.15 -3.54 -22.41
C LYS A 43 -11.52 -3.36 -21.76
N GLY A 44 -11.54 -2.93 -20.50
CA GLY A 44 -12.77 -2.61 -19.75
C GLY A 44 -13.14 -1.13 -19.80
N TRP A 45 -14.18 -0.75 -19.04
CA TRP A 45 -14.59 0.64 -18.86
C TRP A 45 -13.44 1.49 -18.28
N GLN A 46 -13.17 2.65 -18.89
CA GLN A 46 -12.13 3.60 -18.46
C GLN A 46 -10.75 2.99 -18.13
N THR A 47 -10.19 2.21 -19.06
CA THR A 47 -8.84 1.63 -18.91
C THR A 47 -7.77 2.43 -19.64
N ASN A 48 -6.56 2.48 -19.07
CA ASN A 48 -5.35 2.97 -19.74
C ASN A 48 -4.75 1.94 -20.73
N GLY A 49 -5.30 0.72 -20.76
CA GLY A 49 -4.88 -0.33 -21.68
C GLY A 49 -5.35 -0.05 -23.10
N VAL A 50 -4.40 -0.02 -24.04
CA VAL A 50 -4.66 0.30 -25.46
C VAL A 50 -5.07 -0.91 -26.30
N LYS A 51 -4.83 -2.14 -25.82
CA LYS A 51 -5.15 -3.39 -26.53
C LYS A 51 -6.46 -3.99 -26.00
N ASP A 52 -7.25 -4.54 -26.91
CA ASP A 52 -8.55 -5.18 -26.61
C ASP A 52 -8.43 -6.37 -25.66
N GLY A 53 -7.33 -7.10 -25.73
CA GLY A 53 -6.99 -8.15 -24.78
C GLY A 53 -5.54 -8.59 -24.88
N ALA A 54 -5.04 -9.24 -23.83
CA ALA A 54 -3.68 -9.77 -23.80
C ALA A 54 -3.51 -10.88 -22.74
N ILE A 55 -2.49 -11.71 -22.97
CA ILE A 55 -1.85 -12.53 -21.94
C ILE A 55 -0.44 -12.00 -21.78
N HIS A 56 -0.09 -11.56 -20.57
CA HIS A 56 1.24 -11.08 -20.21
C HIS A 56 1.94 -12.12 -19.33
N ARG A 57 3.24 -12.29 -19.55
CA ARG A 57 4.12 -13.03 -18.64
C ARG A 57 5.03 -12.03 -17.92
N VAL A 58 4.88 -11.94 -16.62
CA VAL A 58 5.76 -11.18 -15.73
C VAL A 58 6.86 -12.11 -15.24
N ARG A 59 8.09 -11.81 -15.66
CA ARG A 59 9.27 -12.61 -15.36
C ARG A 59 10.23 -11.82 -14.48
N TYR A 60 10.66 -12.42 -13.38
CA TYR A 60 11.74 -11.89 -12.57
C TYR A 60 13.07 -11.94 -13.33
N THR A 61 13.81 -10.84 -13.33
CA THR A 61 15.05 -10.69 -14.13
C THR A 61 16.31 -11.02 -13.34
N GLY A 62 16.18 -11.40 -12.06
CA GLY A 62 17.33 -11.56 -11.14
C GLY A 62 17.83 -10.25 -10.54
N LYS A 63 17.33 -9.09 -11.00
CA LYS A 63 17.67 -7.78 -10.44
C LYS A 63 16.87 -7.51 -9.17
N SER A 64 17.49 -6.84 -8.22
CA SER A 64 16.84 -6.44 -6.97
C SER A 64 15.60 -5.56 -7.21
N VAL A 65 14.63 -5.69 -6.31
CA VAL A 65 13.37 -4.95 -6.30
C VAL A 65 13.12 -4.49 -4.86
N THR A 66 13.07 -3.19 -4.65
CA THR A 66 12.69 -2.60 -3.36
C THR A 66 11.24 -2.12 -3.41
N MET A 67 10.37 -2.81 -2.68
CA MET A 67 8.94 -2.50 -2.58
C MET A 67 8.44 -2.76 -1.16
N GLN A 68 7.31 -2.14 -0.80
CA GLN A 68 6.64 -2.40 0.45
C GLN A 68 6.21 -3.87 0.54
N ASP A 69 6.53 -4.52 1.66
CA ASP A 69 6.17 -5.92 1.92
C ASP A 69 5.26 -6.10 3.13
N ARG A 70 5.25 -5.11 4.03
CA ARG A 70 4.52 -5.13 5.30
C ARG A 70 3.94 -3.77 5.64
N LEU A 71 2.82 -3.77 6.35
CA LEU A 71 2.17 -2.58 6.87
C LEU A 71 1.51 -2.94 8.21
N HIS A 72 1.89 -2.26 9.27
CA HIS A 72 1.31 -2.46 10.60
C HIS A 72 0.90 -1.16 11.24
N VAL A 73 -0.23 -1.20 11.95
CA VAL A 73 -0.81 -0.03 12.61
C VAL A 73 -0.91 -0.29 14.11
N THR A 74 -0.33 0.61 14.90
CA THR A 74 -0.48 0.65 16.36
C THR A 74 -0.92 2.03 16.82
N LYS A 75 -1.18 2.20 18.11
CA LYS A 75 -1.52 3.52 18.69
C LYS A 75 -0.38 4.54 18.57
N GLU A 76 0.86 4.09 18.46
CA GLU A 76 2.04 4.94 18.31
C GLU A 76 2.25 5.40 16.88
N GLY A 77 1.79 4.63 15.89
CA GLY A 77 2.01 4.96 14.50
C GLY A 77 1.92 3.78 13.53
N ILE A 78 2.60 3.95 12.40
CA ILE A 78 2.53 3.04 11.25
C ILE A 78 3.93 2.54 10.92
N THR A 79 4.08 1.21 10.84
CA THR A 79 5.32 0.56 10.39
C THR A 79 5.16 0.07 8.96
N ILE A 80 6.12 0.39 8.10
CA ILE A 80 6.19 -0.03 6.69
C ILE A 80 7.49 -0.78 6.48
N GLY A 81 7.39 -2.05 6.06
CA GLY A 81 8.53 -2.87 5.70
C GLY A 81 8.80 -2.83 4.19
N PHE A 82 10.06 -3.03 3.80
CA PHE A 82 10.51 -3.04 2.42
C PHE A 82 11.35 -4.29 2.11
N THR A 83 11.25 -4.79 0.88
CA THR A 83 12.03 -5.94 0.39
C THR A 83 13.52 -5.63 0.15
N GLY A 84 13.93 -4.36 0.24
CA GLY A 84 15.31 -3.92 0.05
C GLY A 84 15.61 -2.66 0.86
N ALA A 85 16.90 -2.37 1.04
CA ALA A 85 17.36 -1.25 1.85
C ALA A 85 17.11 0.10 1.17
N LEU A 86 16.62 1.06 1.95
CA LEU A 86 16.41 2.45 1.54
C LEU A 86 17.63 3.32 1.83
N ASP A 87 17.79 4.39 1.05
CA ASP A 87 18.66 5.50 1.43
C ASP A 87 18.16 6.10 2.74
N LYS A 88 18.90 5.88 3.82
CA LYS A 88 18.47 6.26 5.18
C LYS A 88 18.26 7.77 5.34
N LYS A 89 18.99 8.60 4.58
CA LYS A 89 18.84 10.05 4.64
C LYS A 89 17.50 10.47 4.06
N ALA A 90 17.16 9.99 2.86
CA ALA A 90 15.85 10.24 2.25
C ALA A 90 14.72 9.61 3.09
N ALA A 91 14.90 8.37 3.57
CA ALA A 91 13.88 7.68 4.35
C ALA A 91 13.67 8.29 5.74
N GLY A 92 14.67 8.93 6.34
CA GLY A 92 14.54 9.61 7.62
C GLY A 92 14.02 11.05 7.54
N ASP A 93 13.83 11.58 6.34
CA ASP A 93 13.33 12.95 6.13
C ASP A 93 11.79 12.97 6.13
N LEU A 94 11.21 13.63 7.13
CA LEU A 94 9.76 13.78 7.31
C LEU A 94 9.08 14.38 6.07
N GLN A 95 9.76 15.26 5.31
CA GLN A 95 9.20 15.92 4.13
C GLN A 95 8.93 14.95 2.97
N ASN A 96 9.50 13.74 3.01
CA ASN A 96 9.25 12.72 2.01
C ASN A 96 7.96 11.93 2.26
N TYR A 97 7.18 12.28 3.28
CA TYR A 97 5.96 11.59 3.66
C TYR A 97 4.78 12.55 3.76
N SER A 98 3.60 12.06 3.37
CA SER A 98 2.32 12.71 3.70
C SER A 98 1.24 11.66 3.84
N ILE A 99 0.28 11.91 4.72
CA ILE A 99 -0.86 11.04 4.95
C ILE A 99 -2.15 11.83 4.79
N GLU A 100 -3.09 11.25 4.03
CA GLU A 100 -4.47 11.71 3.94
C GLU A 100 -5.42 10.59 4.35
N GLN A 101 -6.55 10.93 4.99
CA GLN A 101 -7.56 9.98 5.42
C GLN A 101 -8.97 10.48 5.08
N TYR A 102 -9.89 9.54 4.83
CA TYR A 102 -11.28 9.84 4.51
C TYR A 102 -12.16 8.58 4.63
N ASN A 103 -13.46 8.80 4.77
CA ASN A 103 -14.48 7.75 4.72
C ASN A 103 -15.36 7.92 3.48
N TYR A 104 -16.16 6.92 3.19
CA TYR A 104 -17.20 6.96 2.17
C TYR A 104 -18.57 7.17 2.81
N LEU A 105 -19.48 7.77 2.04
CA LEU A 105 -20.89 7.82 2.36
C LEU A 105 -21.55 6.55 1.86
N TRP A 106 -22.06 5.73 2.78
CA TRP A 106 -22.91 4.61 2.41
C TRP A 106 -24.29 5.13 2.00
N SER A 107 -24.60 5.03 0.70
CA SER A 107 -25.89 5.38 0.14
C SER A 107 -26.27 4.44 -1.00
N SER A 108 -27.49 4.58 -1.53
CA SER A 108 -27.93 3.86 -2.74
C SER A 108 -27.35 4.44 -4.04
N ALA A 109 -26.63 5.56 -3.98
CA ALA A 109 -26.02 6.17 -5.17
C ALA A 109 -24.83 5.35 -5.66
N TYR A 110 -24.54 5.45 -6.97
CA TYR A 110 -23.37 4.81 -7.55
C TYR A 110 -22.09 5.57 -7.16
N GLY A 111 -21.24 4.89 -6.39
CA GLY A 111 -20.00 5.46 -5.86
C GLY A 111 -20.22 6.36 -4.66
N SER A 112 -19.13 6.95 -4.17
CA SER A 112 -19.13 7.93 -3.09
C SER A 112 -18.04 8.95 -3.34
N ASP A 113 -18.33 10.21 -3.01
CA ASP A 113 -17.26 11.19 -2.77
C ASP A 113 -16.43 10.75 -1.55
N ASN A 114 -15.28 11.39 -1.35
CA ASN A 114 -14.55 11.28 -0.09
C ASN A 114 -15.23 12.17 0.95
N TYR A 115 -15.36 11.70 2.18
CA TYR A 115 -15.89 12.43 3.31
C TYR A 115 -14.86 12.53 4.43
N LYS A 116 -14.78 13.71 5.06
CA LYS A 116 -13.87 13.96 6.16
C LYS A 116 -14.20 13.05 7.35
N VAL A 117 -13.15 12.53 7.98
CA VAL A 117 -13.22 11.74 9.21
C VAL A 117 -13.34 12.66 10.43
N SER A 118 -12.87 13.91 10.33
CA SER A 118 -13.00 14.95 11.35
C SER A 118 -14.40 15.55 11.41
N MET A 119 -15.09 15.61 10.26
CA MET A 119 -16.42 16.22 10.11
C MET A 119 -17.31 15.31 9.25
N PRO A 120 -17.94 14.28 9.85
CA PRO A 120 -18.80 13.34 9.13
C PRO A 120 -19.91 14.05 8.35
N GLY A 121 -20.07 13.70 7.07
CA GLY A 121 -21.04 14.32 6.15
C GLY A 121 -20.48 15.50 5.34
N GLU A 122 -19.31 16.03 5.69
CA GLU A 122 -18.61 17.01 4.86
C GLU A 122 -17.71 16.32 3.82
N LYS A 123 -17.85 16.70 2.54
CA LYS A 123 -17.00 16.19 1.47
C LYS A 123 -15.55 16.67 1.64
N GLY A 124 -14.60 15.78 1.42
CA GLY A 124 -13.17 16.08 1.44
C GLY A 124 -12.35 14.97 2.08
N THR A 125 -11.09 15.30 2.34
CA THR A 125 -10.12 14.46 3.04
C THR A 125 -9.53 15.26 4.21
N ASP A 126 -9.00 14.55 5.21
CA ASP A 126 -8.23 15.16 6.29
C ASP A 126 -6.74 14.83 6.12
N PRO A 127 -5.83 15.81 6.23
CA PRO A 127 -4.42 15.50 6.41
C PRO A 127 -4.21 14.85 7.79
N VAL A 128 -3.23 13.96 7.88
CA VAL A 128 -2.82 13.34 9.14
C VAL A 128 -1.38 13.74 9.44
N GLU A 129 -1.16 14.30 10.62
CA GLU A 129 0.16 14.76 11.06
C GLU A 129 1.09 13.57 11.35
N ILE A 130 2.29 13.60 10.78
CA ILE A 130 3.37 12.67 11.11
C ILE A 130 4.32 13.41 12.03
N LYS A 131 4.48 12.91 13.26
CA LYS A 131 5.28 13.57 14.30
C LYS A 131 6.77 13.31 14.12
N SER A 132 7.15 12.08 13.76
CA SER A 132 8.54 11.71 13.52
C SER A 132 8.65 10.51 12.58
N VAL A 133 9.84 10.32 12.00
CA VAL A 133 10.17 9.15 11.20
C VAL A 133 11.40 8.48 11.79
N LYS A 134 11.37 7.15 11.91
CA LYS A 134 12.52 6.33 12.29
C LYS A 134 12.77 5.29 11.21
N VAL A 135 14.03 5.09 10.86
CA VAL A 135 14.46 4.09 9.89
C VAL A 135 15.26 3.03 10.65
N SER A 136 15.02 1.76 10.37
CA SER A 136 15.77 0.66 10.98
C SER A 136 17.24 0.65 10.56
N ASP A 137 18.06 -0.05 11.33
CA ASP A 137 19.51 -0.17 11.07
C ASP A 137 19.84 -0.85 9.74
N ASP A 138 19.00 -1.77 9.27
CA ASP A 138 19.13 -2.39 7.95
C ASP A 138 18.58 -1.51 6.80
N GLY A 139 17.91 -0.40 7.13
CA GLY A 139 17.26 0.48 6.15
C GLY A 139 16.03 -0.13 5.48
N MET A 140 15.52 -1.27 5.96
CA MET A 140 14.40 -2.00 5.35
C MET A 140 13.06 -1.77 6.04
N THR A 141 13.02 -0.95 7.09
CA THR A 141 11.79 -0.62 7.82
C THR A 141 11.74 0.87 8.12
N VAL A 142 10.57 1.46 7.89
CA VAL A 142 10.24 2.83 8.28
C VAL A 142 9.12 2.78 9.30
N PHE A 143 9.30 3.48 10.42
CA PHE A 143 8.25 3.75 11.40
C PHE A 143 7.87 5.24 11.32
N LEU A 144 6.60 5.51 11.08
CA LEU A 144 5.99 6.83 11.12
C LEU A 144 5.27 6.97 12.46
N GLU A 145 5.73 7.87 13.34
CA GLU A 145 5.02 8.19 14.58
C GLU A 145 3.81 9.06 14.23
N VAL A 146 2.61 8.50 14.44
CA VAL A 146 1.35 9.15 14.08
C VAL A 146 0.41 9.03 15.29
N PRO A 147 0.37 10.03 16.18
CA PRO A 147 -0.48 9.98 17.35
C PRO A 147 -1.96 10.13 16.96
N GLY A 148 -2.85 9.50 17.73
CA GLY A 148 -4.30 9.69 17.56
C GLY A 148 -4.89 9.00 16.33
N LEU A 149 -4.21 7.96 15.82
CA LEU A 149 -4.79 7.07 14.82
C LEU A 149 -6.13 6.52 15.31
N LYS A 150 -7.08 6.42 14.40
CA LYS A 150 -8.42 5.89 14.62
C LYS A 150 -8.80 4.98 13.46
N PRO A 151 -9.79 4.08 13.64
CA PRO A 151 -10.37 3.36 12.53
C PRO A 151 -10.83 4.31 11.42
N VAL A 152 -10.51 3.95 10.18
CA VAL A 152 -10.83 4.74 8.98
C VAL A 152 -10.96 3.82 7.79
N GLU A 153 -11.94 4.10 6.92
CA GLU A 153 -12.20 3.29 5.74
C GLU A 153 -11.07 3.42 4.71
N GLN A 154 -10.50 4.62 4.54
CA GLN A 154 -9.33 4.85 3.71
C GLN A 154 -8.32 5.81 4.30
N MET A 155 -7.06 5.39 4.19
CA MET A 155 -5.88 6.20 4.44
C MET A 155 -4.84 5.96 3.34
N ARG A 156 -4.25 7.04 2.83
CA ARG A 156 -3.18 6.98 1.83
C ARG A 156 -1.91 7.59 2.39
N ILE A 157 -0.84 6.80 2.32
CA ILE A 157 0.51 7.21 2.70
C ILE A 157 1.26 7.43 1.39
N LYS A 158 1.63 8.68 1.11
CA LYS A 158 2.50 9.03 -0.01
C LYS A 158 3.93 9.17 0.47
N MET A 159 4.85 8.70 -0.36
CA MET A 159 6.26 8.52 -0.03
C MET A 159 7.13 8.90 -1.23
N ASN A 160 8.21 9.66 -0.98
CA ASN A 160 9.24 9.97 -1.97
C ASN A 160 10.58 9.38 -1.54
N LEU A 161 10.77 8.08 -1.79
CA LEU A 161 11.89 7.30 -1.26
C LEU A 161 12.83 6.81 -2.36
N LYS A 162 14.07 6.54 -1.96
CA LYS A 162 15.11 5.99 -2.83
C LYS A 162 15.62 4.68 -2.24
N ALA A 163 15.71 3.65 -3.07
CA ALA A 163 16.40 2.43 -2.70
C ALA A 163 17.92 2.59 -2.88
N VAL A 164 18.72 1.93 -2.05
CA VAL A 164 20.19 1.94 -2.15
C VAL A 164 20.65 1.33 -3.47
N ASP A 165 19.94 0.31 -3.95
CA ASP A 165 20.22 -0.39 -5.22
C ASP A 165 19.76 0.37 -6.47
N GLY A 166 19.15 1.56 -6.30
CA GLY A 166 18.62 2.38 -7.38
C GLY A 166 17.29 1.88 -7.98
N SER A 167 16.69 0.81 -7.43
CA SER A 167 15.37 0.36 -7.85
C SER A 167 14.28 1.38 -7.49
N ARG A 168 13.22 1.42 -8.31
CA ARG A 168 12.08 2.31 -8.05
C ARG A 168 11.28 1.79 -6.87
N VAL A 169 11.12 2.61 -5.85
CA VAL A 169 10.20 2.37 -4.74
C VAL A 169 8.81 2.89 -5.13
N PRO A 170 7.73 2.11 -4.98
CA PRO A 170 6.38 2.61 -5.12
C PRO A 170 6.11 3.74 -4.13
N ASP A 171 5.40 4.76 -4.60
CA ASP A 171 5.22 6.06 -3.96
C ASP A 171 3.96 6.16 -3.10
N GLU A 172 3.12 5.13 -3.09
CA GLU A 172 1.83 5.17 -2.37
C GLU A 172 1.45 3.81 -1.79
N VAL A 173 0.95 3.84 -0.56
CA VAL A 173 0.20 2.76 0.09
C VAL A 173 -1.18 3.26 0.42
N ALA A 174 -2.21 2.63 -0.15
CA ALA A 174 -3.61 2.85 0.24
C ALA A 174 -4.06 1.74 1.15
N HIS A 175 -4.66 2.05 2.30
CA HIS A 175 -5.01 1.08 3.32
C HIS A 175 -6.23 1.48 4.13
N THR A 176 -6.79 0.50 4.83
CA THR A 176 -7.89 0.66 5.77
C THR A 176 -7.38 0.35 7.17
N ILE A 177 -7.87 1.09 8.16
CA ILE A 177 -7.63 0.79 9.58
C ILE A 177 -8.95 0.32 10.17
N ASN A 178 -9.06 -0.98 10.44
CA ASN A 178 -10.23 -1.54 11.12
C ASN A 178 -10.06 -1.53 12.64
N VAL A 179 -8.80 -1.60 13.11
CA VAL A 179 -8.44 -1.57 14.52
C VAL A 179 -7.09 -0.88 14.72
N VAL A 180 -7.00 -0.06 15.77
CA VAL A 180 -5.74 0.54 16.23
C VAL A 180 -5.29 -0.24 17.45
N ALA A 181 -4.21 -1.01 17.28
CA ALA A 181 -3.76 -1.95 18.29
C ALA A 181 -2.76 -1.33 19.27
N GLU A 182 -2.72 -1.84 20.50
CA GLU A 182 -1.67 -1.53 21.49
C GLU A 182 -0.31 -2.15 21.12
N LYS A 183 -0.34 -3.24 20.35
CA LYS A 183 0.84 -3.98 19.90
C LYS A 183 0.69 -4.30 18.43
N GLN A 184 1.81 -4.39 17.74
CA GLN A 184 1.87 -4.76 16.33
C GLN A 184 1.14 -6.09 16.07
N GLY A 185 0.35 -6.13 15.00
CA GLY A 185 -0.25 -7.36 14.50
C GLY A 185 0.76 -8.30 13.86
N THR A 186 0.25 -9.33 13.20
CA THR A 186 1.05 -10.32 12.47
C THR A 186 0.84 -10.20 10.97
N ASP A 187 1.92 -10.40 10.22
CA ASP A 187 1.82 -10.62 8.77
C ASP A 187 1.11 -11.94 8.50
N TYR A 188 0.24 -11.97 7.50
CA TYR A 188 -0.32 -13.23 7.02
C TYR A 188 -0.51 -13.17 5.50
N LYS A 189 -0.23 -14.28 4.82
CA LYS A 189 -0.47 -14.38 3.37
C LYS A 189 -1.70 -15.25 3.15
N SER A 190 -2.86 -14.61 2.92
CA SER A 190 -4.14 -15.32 2.69
C SER A 190 -4.10 -16.30 1.50
N PHE A 191 -3.15 -16.10 0.57
CA PHE A 191 -2.94 -16.94 -0.61
C PHE A 191 -1.79 -17.94 -0.47
N ALA A 192 -1.10 -17.99 0.69
CA ALA A 192 -0.13 -19.04 0.97
C ALA A 192 -0.87 -20.27 1.52
N LYS A 193 -1.40 -21.08 0.61
CA LYS A 193 -1.75 -22.48 0.84
C LYS A 193 -1.03 -23.31 -0.20
#